data_AF-A0A6I0S289-F1
#
_entry.id   AF-A0A6I0S289-F1
#
_cell.length_a   1.000
_cell.length_b   1.000
_cell.length_c   1.000
_cell.angle_alpha   90.00
_cell.angle_beta   90.00
_cell.angle_gamma   90.00
#
_symmetry.space_group_name_H-M   'P 1'
#
loop_
_entity.id
_entity.type
_entity.pdbx_description
1 polymer ?
#
loop_
_entity_poly.entity_id
_entity_poly.type
_entity_poly.pdbx_seq_one_letter_code
_entity_poly.pdbx_strand_id
1 'polypeptide(L)'
;SNATVKAQNNNFITNEETVGDLVVSKVIYRLDGSLYRHMKYDFTYDDQKRMATKEAFKWDASTDKWLPYFKIDYTYSSNEITLVYARWNDSHRAYDAAVEKSVYELNDANMPVAYMNYKWNDKWIEESSVNWAMNVATPATNEATLLTASR
;
A
#
# COMPACT_ATOMS: atom_id res chain seq x y z
N SER A 1 -12.85 -0.70 -21.22
CA SER A 1 -11.59 -0.80 -20.45
C SER A 1 -10.45 -0.93 -21.44
N ASN A 2 -9.35 -0.21 -21.24
CA ASN A 2 -8.13 -0.35 -22.04
C ASN A 2 -7.10 -1.10 -21.18
N ALA A 3 -6.50 -2.16 -21.71
CA ALA A 3 -5.49 -2.96 -21.03
C ALA A 3 -4.10 -2.69 -21.63
N THR A 4 -3.09 -2.47 -20.80
CA THR A 4 -1.70 -2.20 -21.24
C THR A 4 -0.73 -3.17 -20.57
N VAL A 5 0.16 -3.79 -21.36
CA VAL A 5 1.17 -4.75 -20.88
C VAL A 5 2.57 -4.12 -20.87
N LYS A 6 3.30 -4.29 -19.77
CA LYS A 6 4.69 -3.79 -19.61
C LYS A 6 5.59 -4.87 -19.01
N ALA A 7 6.76 -5.09 -19.60
CA ALA A 7 7.81 -5.93 -19.03
C ALA A 7 8.76 -5.08 -18.17
N GLN A 8 9.18 -5.60 -17.02
CA GLN A 8 10.16 -4.95 -16.14
C GLN A 8 11.45 -5.79 -16.05
N ASN A 9 12.58 -5.12 -15.81
CA ASN A 9 13.92 -5.73 -15.78
C ASN A 9 14.16 -6.80 -14.68
N ASN A 10 13.13 -7.17 -13.91
CA ASN A 10 13.19 -8.09 -12.77
C ASN A 10 12.25 -9.31 -12.94
N ASN A 11 12.05 -9.82 -14.17
CA ASN A 11 11.16 -10.96 -14.48
C ASN A 11 9.69 -10.74 -14.12
N PHE A 12 9.26 -9.49 -13.94
CA PHE A 12 7.85 -9.16 -13.72
C PHE A 12 7.25 -8.59 -15.00
N ILE A 13 6.07 -9.09 -15.36
CA ILE A 13 5.25 -8.56 -16.43
C ILE A 13 3.95 -8.07 -15.80
N THR A 14 3.49 -6.88 -16.16
CA THR A 14 2.26 -6.31 -15.60
C THR A 14 1.23 -6.09 -16.68
N ASN A 15 -0.03 -6.37 -16.36
CA ASN A 15 -1.19 -5.93 -17.13
C ASN A 15 -2.00 -4.94 -16.29
N GLU A 16 -2.19 -3.72 -16.81
CA GLU A 16 -2.92 -2.63 -16.15
C GLU A 16 -4.28 -2.45 -16.83
N GLU A 17 -5.35 -2.31 -16.06
CA GLU A 17 -6.67 -1.91 -16.53
C GLU A 17 -6.94 -0.46 -16.13
N THR A 18 -7.44 0.34 -17.08
CA THR A 18 -7.74 1.75 -16.83
C THR A 18 -9.21 2.12 -17.03
N VAL A 19 -9.64 3.15 -16.28
CA VAL A 19 -10.88 3.90 -16.48
C VAL A 19 -10.51 5.37 -16.60
N GLY A 20 -10.64 5.93 -17.81
CA GLY A 20 -10.02 7.22 -18.13
C GLY A 20 -8.50 7.12 -17.96
N ASP A 21 -7.92 8.06 -17.23
CA ASP A 21 -6.48 8.14 -16.96
C ASP A 21 -6.04 7.38 -15.69
N LEU A 22 -6.99 6.72 -15.01
CA LEU A 22 -6.74 6.04 -13.74
C LEU A 22 -6.56 4.54 -13.93
N VAL A 23 -5.50 3.98 -13.35
CA VAL A 23 -5.28 2.53 -13.28
C VAL A 23 -6.12 1.98 -12.14
N VAL A 24 -7.16 1.22 -12.46
CA VAL A 24 -8.09 0.68 -11.45
C VAL A 24 -7.71 -0.74 -11.01
N SER A 25 -6.92 -1.44 -11.82
CA SER A 25 -6.46 -2.80 -11.54
C SER A 25 -5.11 -3.06 -12.20
N LYS A 26 -4.26 -3.85 -11.54
CA LYS A 26 -2.96 -4.28 -12.03
C LYS A 26 -2.73 -5.73 -11.67
N VAL A 27 -2.60 -6.59 -12.68
CA VAL A 27 -2.14 -7.96 -12.51
C VAL A 27 -0.64 -8.01 -12.75
N ILE A 28 0.07 -8.64 -11.83
CA ILE A 28 1.51 -8.88 -11.88
C ILE A 28 1.73 -10.36 -12.13
N TYR A 29 2.45 -10.65 -13.20
CA TYR A 29 2.95 -11.95 -13.57
C TYR A 29 4.43 -12.04 -13.26
N ARG A 30 4.89 -13.25 -12.94
CA ARG A 30 6.31 -13.53 -12.75
C ARG A 30 6.76 -14.55 -13.77
N LEU A 31 7.95 -14.35 -14.32
CA LEU A 31 8.60 -15.25 -15.26
C LEU A 31 9.71 -16.02 -14.53
N ASP A 32 9.44 -17.27 -14.19
CA ASP A 32 10.41 -18.19 -13.59
C ASP A 32 10.18 -19.57 -14.21
N GLY A 33 10.93 -19.85 -15.29
CA GLY A 33 10.67 -20.95 -16.22
C GLY A 33 9.47 -20.69 -17.14
N SER A 34 8.27 -20.52 -16.57
CA SER A 34 7.06 -20.13 -17.31
C SER A 34 6.41 -18.90 -16.69
N LEU A 35 5.56 -18.23 -17.46
CA LEU A 35 4.80 -17.07 -16.99
C LEU A 35 3.63 -17.54 -16.12
N TYR A 36 3.53 -17.04 -14.88
CA TYR A 36 2.40 -17.33 -14.01
C TYR A 36 1.88 -16.08 -13.28
N ARG A 37 0.60 -16.10 -12.91
CA ARG A 37 -0.05 -15.06 -12.10
C ARG A 37 0.59 -15.03 -10.71
N HIS A 38 1.04 -13.86 -10.27
CA HIS A 38 1.73 -13.72 -8.99
C HIS A 38 0.90 -12.91 -8.00
N MET A 39 0.54 -11.68 -8.37
CA MET A 39 -0.15 -10.74 -7.51
C MET A 39 -1.17 -9.94 -8.33
N LYS A 40 -2.22 -9.44 -7.69
CA LYS A 40 -3.13 -8.45 -8.25
C LYS A 40 -3.27 -7.29 -7.29
N TYR A 41 -3.37 -6.07 -7.81
CA TYR A 41 -3.75 -4.88 -7.07
C TYR A 41 -5.02 -4.30 -7.66
N ASP A 42 -5.99 -3.98 -6.81
CA ASP A 42 -7.14 -3.15 -7.15
C ASP A 42 -7.00 -1.79 -6.46
N PHE A 43 -7.32 -0.74 -7.19
CA PHE A 43 -7.14 0.64 -6.73
C PHE A 43 -8.48 1.38 -6.76
N THR A 44 -8.70 2.18 -5.72
CA THR A 44 -9.78 3.17 -5.71
C THR A 44 -9.20 4.56 -5.54
N TYR A 45 -10.00 5.56 -5.88
CA TYR A 45 -9.60 6.96 -5.90
C TYR A 45 -10.66 7.82 -5.23
N ASP A 46 -10.23 8.91 -4.61
CA ASP A 46 -11.13 9.94 -4.08
C ASP A 46 -11.66 10.86 -5.20
N ASP A 47 -12.51 11.81 -4.83
CA ASP A 47 -13.13 12.77 -5.77
C ASP A 47 -12.10 13.69 -6.47
N GLN A 48 -10.88 13.78 -5.92
CA GLN A 48 -9.77 14.52 -6.49
C GLN A 48 -8.84 13.64 -7.34
N LYS A 49 -9.24 12.38 -7.61
CA LYS A 49 -8.46 11.37 -8.36
C LYS A 49 -7.14 10.99 -7.69
N ARG A 50 -7.03 11.12 -6.37
CA ARG A 50 -5.88 10.62 -5.58
C ARG A 50 -6.19 9.21 -5.09
N MET A 51 -5.17 8.35 -4.99
CA MET A 51 -5.37 6.96 -4.58
C MET A 51 -5.96 6.90 -3.17
N ALA A 52 -7.17 6.38 -3.02
CA ALA A 52 -7.83 6.24 -1.72
C ALA A 52 -7.55 4.87 -1.10
N THR A 53 -7.54 3.81 -1.91
CA THR A 53 -7.19 2.47 -1.47
C THR A 53 -6.34 1.73 -2.48
N LYS A 54 -5.48 0.85 -1.96
CA LYS A 54 -4.82 -0.23 -2.70
C LYS A 54 -5.10 -1.54 -1.99
N GLU A 55 -5.85 -2.41 -2.62
CA GLU A 55 -6.11 -3.76 -2.14
C GLU A 55 -5.26 -4.76 -2.92
N ALA A 56 -4.56 -5.64 -2.23
CA ALA A 56 -3.65 -6.60 -2.81
C ALA A 56 -4.11 -8.03 -2.60
N PHE A 57 -3.95 -8.83 -3.64
CA PHE A 57 -4.32 -10.23 -3.70
C PHE A 57 -3.16 -11.10 -4.16
N LYS A 58 -3.03 -12.27 -3.55
CA LYS A 58 -2.11 -13.33 -3.98
C LYS A 58 -2.84 -14.32 -4.88
N TRP A 59 -2.17 -14.77 -5.94
CA TRP A 59 -2.69 -15.84 -6.75
C TRP A 59 -2.54 -17.19 -6.02
N ASP A 60 -3.63 -17.93 -5.88
CA ASP A 60 -3.63 -19.32 -5.45
C ASP A 60 -3.90 -20.22 -6.66
N ALA A 61 -2.83 -20.87 -7.13
CA ALA A 61 -2.89 -21.77 -8.28
C ALA A 61 -3.64 -23.08 -7.98
N SER A 62 -3.79 -23.47 -6.72
CA SER A 62 -4.50 -24.71 -6.35
C SER A 62 -6.01 -24.56 -6.45
N THR A 63 -6.52 -23.34 -6.26
CA THR A 63 -7.96 -23.03 -6.32
C THR A 63 -8.34 -22.13 -7.49
N ASP A 64 -7.36 -21.73 -8.33
CA ASP A 64 -7.51 -20.81 -9.47
C ASP A 64 -8.18 -19.48 -9.06
N LYS A 65 -7.75 -18.92 -7.93
CA LYS A 65 -8.37 -17.72 -7.33
C LYS A 65 -7.37 -16.69 -6.85
N TRP A 66 -7.81 -15.43 -6.85
CA TRP A 66 -7.15 -14.35 -6.14
C TRP A 66 -7.61 -14.36 -4.69
N LEU A 67 -6.67 -14.53 -3.75
CA LEU A 67 -6.91 -14.50 -2.32
C LEU A 67 -6.49 -13.15 -1.73
N PRO A 68 -7.30 -12.53 -0.83
CA PRO A 68 -6.91 -11.33 -0.10
C PRO A 68 -5.53 -11.46 0.57
N TYR A 69 -4.72 -10.40 0.53
CA TYR A 69 -3.37 -10.44 1.10
C TYR A 69 -3.08 -9.24 2.02
N PHE A 70 -3.27 -8.02 1.55
CA PHE A 70 -3.20 -6.82 2.38
C PHE A 70 -4.00 -5.69 1.75
N LYS A 71 -4.25 -4.66 2.54
CA LYS A 71 -4.86 -3.41 2.08
C LYS A 71 -4.07 -2.23 2.61
N ILE A 72 -4.03 -1.16 1.82
CA ILE A 72 -3.53 0.15 2.23
C ILE A 72 -4.64 1.16 1.99
N ASP A 73 -5.02 1.87 3.04
CA ASP A 73 -5.94 3.00 3.00
C ASP A 73 -5.15 4.31 3.11
N TYR A 74 -5.46 5.27 2.25
CA TYR A 74 -4.78 6.56 2.14
C TYR A 74 -5.71 7.67 2.59
N THR A 75 -5.21 8.53 3.48
CA THR A 75 -5.91 9.74 3.93
C THR A 75 -5.01 10.94 3.68
N TYR A 76 -5.59 11.98 3.10
CA TYR A 76 -4.88 13.21 2.75
C TYR A 76 -5.39 14.38 3.59
N SER A 77 -4.47 15.13 4.18
CA SER A 77 -4.73 16.45 4.79
C SER A 77 -3.95 17.52 4.03
N SER A 78 -3.99 18.76 4.50
CA SER A 78 -3.28 19.89 3.84
C SER A 78 -1.77 19.73 3.85
N ASN A 79 -1.22 19.11 4.89
CA ASN A 79 0.22 19.04 5.15
C ASN A 79 0.68 17.60 5.42
N GLU A 80 -0.17 16.59 5.28
CA GLU A 80 0.20 15.21 5.55
C GLU A 80 -0.50 14.21 4.63
N ILE A 81 0.18 13.09 4.42
CA ILE A 81 -0.41 11.88 3.84
C ILE A 81 -0.26 10.77 4.87
N THR A 82 -1.38 10.19 5.29
CA THR A 82 -1.42 9.02 6.18
C THR A 82 -1.75 7.78 5.38
N LEU A 83 -0.97 6.72 5.58
CA LEU A 83 -1.18 5.39 5.03
C LEU A 83 -1.46 4.43 6.18
N VAL A 84 -2.57 3.70 6.13
CA VAL A 84 -2.84 2.59 7.06
C VAL A 84 -2.75 1.29 6.29
N TYR A 85 -1.75 0.49 6.61
CA TYR A 85 -1.55 -0.85 6.09
C TYR A 85 -2.17 -1.87 7.06
N ALA A 86 -2.84 -2.87 6.51
CA ALA A 86 -3.28 -4.04 7.27
C ALA A 86 -3.19 -5.32 6.43
N ARG A 87 -2.72 -6.42 7.05
CA ARG A 87 -2.76 -7.77 6.50
C ARG A 87 -4.17 -8.34 6.57
N TRP A 88 -4.51 -9.15 5.58
CA TRP A 88 -5.68 -10.01 5.67
C TRP A 88 -5.52 -11.01 6.82
N ASN A 89 -6.58 -11.13 7.61
CA ASN A 89 -6.71 -12.10 8.68
C ASN A 89 -7.75 -13.15 8.26
N ASP A 90 -7.29 -14.37 8.05
CA ASP A 90 -8.15 -15.45 7.58
C ASP A 90 -9.22 -15.89 8.59
N SER A 91 -8.97 -15.77 9.90
CA SER A 91 -9.95 -16.15 10.92
C SER A 91 -11.04 -15.08 11.07
N HIS A 92 -10.67 -13.80 11.04
CA HIS A 92 -11.61 -12.69 11.17
C HIS A 92 -12.28 -12.32 9.85
N ARG A 93 -11.74 -12.78 8.71
CA ARG A 93 -12.17 -12.38 7.36
C ARG A 93 -12.16 -10.86 7.19
N ALA A 94 -11.12 -10.21 7.71
CA ALA A 94 -10.96 -8.77 7.74
C ALA A 94 -9.50 -8.35 7.56
N TYR A 95 -9.26 -7.08 7.21
CA TYR A 95 -7.93 -6.48 7.16
C TYR A 95 -7.57 -5.86 8.52
N ASP A 96 -7.25 -6.70 9.49
CA ASP A 96 -6.95 -6.27 10.87
C ASP A 96 -5.68 -6.91 11.46
N ALA A 97 -4.94 -7.71 10.68
CA ALA A 97 -3.68 -8.28 11.12
C ALA A 97 -2.50 -7.34 10.83
N ALA A 98 -1.49 -7.35 11.69
CA ALA A 98 -0.22 -6.63 11.49
C ALA A 98 -0.40 -5.18 11.00
N VAL A 99 -1.26 -4.44 11.69
CA VAL A 99 -1.63 -3.08 11.30
C VAL A 99 -0.47 -2.12 11.52
N GLU A 100 -0.14 -1.34 10.49
CA GLU A 100 0.91 -0.33 10.50
C GLU A 100 0.37 0.99 9.95
N LYS A 101 0.82 2.10 10.52
CA LYS A 101 0.48 3.45 10.06
C LYS A 101 1.75 4.18 9.69
N SER A 102 1.80 4.72 8.49
CA SER A 102 2.86 5.61 8.04
C SER A 102 2.31 7.01 7.81
N VAL A 103 3.02 8.03 8.28
CA VAL A 103 2.67 9.44 8.10
C VAL A 103 3.82 10.14 7.39
N TYR A 104 3.50 10.81 6.30
CA TYR A 104 4.40 11.68 5.57
C TYR A 104 3.95 13.12 5.80
N GLU A 105 4.78 13.91 6.47
CA GLU A 105 4.55 15.36 6.57
C GLU A 105 5.06 16.03 5.30
N LEU A 106 4.31 17.01 4.81
CA LEU A 106 4.57 17.78 3.61
C LEU A 106 4.80 19.25 3.95
N ASN A 107 5.67 19.90 3.19
CA ASN A 107 5.76 21.37 3.19
C ASN A 107 4.73 22.00 2.24
N ASP A 108 4.74 23.34 2.16
CA ASP A 108 3.82 24.12 1.30
C ASP A 108 3.99 23.83 -0.21
N ALA A 109 5.10 23.20 -0.62
CA ALA A 109 5.32 22.73 -1.99
C ALA A 109 4.85 21.29 -2.21
N ASN A 110 4.11 20.70 -1.26
CA ASN A 110 3.70 19.29 -1.23
C ASN A 110 4.86 18.29 -1.27
N MET A 111 6.05 18.71 -0.84
CA MET A 111 7.23 17.85 -0.76
C MET A 111 7.32 17.21 0.63
N PRO A 112 7.58 15.90 0.73
CA PRO A 112 7.71 15.25 2.02
C PRO A 112 8.94 15.77 2.78
N VAL A 113 8.77 16.09 4.06
CA VAL A 113 9.79 16.62 4.97
C VAL A 113 9.98 15.79 6.24
N ALA A 114 9.06 14.88 6.54
CA ALA A 114 9.24 13.90 7.59
C ALA A 114 8.52 12.60 7.27
N TYR A 115 9.03 11.50 7.83
CA TYR A 115 8.41 10.18 7.78
C TYR A 115 8.33 9.59 9.18
N MET A 116 7.14 9.14 9.56
CA MET A 116 6.90 8.43 10.82
C MET A 116 6.17 7.14 10.55
N ASN A 117 6.57 6.06 11.24
CA ASN A 117 5.91 4.76 11.17
C ASN A 117 5.54 4.26 12.57
N TYR A 118 4.32 3.78 12.68
CA TYR A 118 3.71 3.28 13.90
C TYR A 118 3.21 1.85 13.67
N LYS A 119 3.36 1.00 14.69
CA LYS A 119 2.71 -0.32 14.74
C LYS A 119 1.55 -0.24 15.71
N TRP A 120 0.48 -0.94 15.36
CA TRP A 120 -0.62 -1.12 16.27
C TRP A 120 -0.17 -1.95 17.48
N ASN A 121 -0.55 -1.50 18.68
CA ASN A 121 -0.30 -2.20 19.93
C ASN A 121 -1.64 -2.70 20.50
N ASP A 122 -1.83 -4.02 20.50
CA ASP A 122 -3.04 -4.67 21.02
C ASP A 122 -3.14 -4.65 22.56
N LYS A 123 -2.08 -4.21 23.26
CA LYS A 123 -2.14 -4.07 24.72
C LYS A 123 -2.82 -2.75 25.08
N TRP A 124 -3.99 -2.85 25.71
CA TRP A 124 -4.61 -1.72 26.41
C TRP A 124 -3.61 -1.14 27.42
N ILE A 125 -3.23 0.12 27.25
CA ILE A 125 -2.43 0.88 28.21
C ILE A 125 -3.38 1.87 28.88
N GLU A 126 -3.58 1.75 30.20
CA GLU A 126 -4.52 2.56 30.98
C GLU A 126 -4.28 4.07 30.87
N GLU A 127 -3.05 4.50 30.53
CA GLU A 127 -2.64 5.91 30.50
C GLU A 127 -2.65 6.55 29.10
N SER A 128 -2.91 5.80 28.02
CA SER A 128 -2.89 6.35 26.66
C SER A 128 -4.18 6.06 25.91
N SER A 129 -4.89 7.12 25.53
CA SER A 129 -6.05 7.08 24.61
C SER A 129 -5.68 6.68 23.16
N VAL A 130 -4.45 6.20 22.93
CA VAL A 130 -3.87 5.94 21.60
C VAL A 130 -3.16 4.59 21.61
N ASN A 131 -3.68 3.61 20.85
CA ASN A 131 -3.13 2.25 20.71
C ASN A 131 -1.97 2.15 19.69
N TRP A 132 -1.30 3.25 19.36
CA TRP A 132 -0.21 3.29 18.38
C TRP A 132 1.15 3.43 19.06
N ALA A 133 2.05 2.47 18.81
CA ALA A 133 3.44 2.56 19.23
C ALA A 133 4.31 3.07 18.06
N MET A 134 5.07 4.14 18.28
CA MET A 134 6.00 4.66 17.29
C MET A 134 7.20 3.71 17.15
N ASN A 135 7.49 3.27 15.92
CA ASN A 135 8.65 2.41 15.64
C ASN A 135 9.83 3.22 15.12
N VAL A 136 9.56 4.14 14.19
CA VAL A 136 10.57 4.90 13.44
C VAL A 136 10.08 6.32 13.23
N ALA A 137 10.97 7.29 13.43
CA ALA A 137 10.80 8.67 13.01
C ALA A 137 12.06 9.12 12.27
N THR A 138 11.89 9.62 11.06
CA THR A 138 12.98 10.07 10.19
C THR A 138 12.69 11.50 9.72
N PRO A 139 13.34 12.51 10.31
CA PRO A 139 13.27 13.88 9.80
C PRO A 139 14.07 14.00 8.49
N ALA A 140 13.57 14.75 7.51
CA ALA A 140 14.30 14.97 6.27
C ALA A 140 15.45 15.96 6.49
N THR A 141 16.68 15.46 6.44
CA THR A 141 17.89 16.28 6.28
C THR A 141 18.26 16.47 4.80
N ASN A 142 17.70 15.66 3.90
CA ASN A 142 17.67 15.80 2.43
C ASN A 142 16.60 14.87 1.80
N GLU A 143 16.22 15.12 0.54
CA GLU A 143 15.13 14.42 -0.18
C GLU A 143 15.34 12.90 -0.35
N ALA A 144 16.60 12.47 -0.50
CA ALA A 144 16.93 11.06 -0.76
C ALA A 144 16.62 10.13 0.43
N THR A 145 16.60 10.68 1.64
CA THR A 145 16.41 9.89 2.88
C THR A 145 14.98 9.36 3.02
N LEU A 146 13.98 10.03 2.44
CA LEU A 146 12.57 9.64 2.55
C LEU A 146 12.19 8.52 1.55
N LEU A 147 12.82 8.51 0.36
CA LEU A 147 12.58 7.49 -0.67
C LEU A 147 13.13 6.10 -0.29
N THR A 148 14.14 6.04 0.58
CA THR A 148 14.75 4.79 1.06
C THR A 148 14.12 4.28 2.35
N ALA A 149 13.61 5.16 3.21
CA ALA A 149 12.90 4.77 4.45
C ALA A 149 11.60 3.98 4.21
N SER A 150 11.13 3.95 2.96
CA SER A 150 9.91 3.26 2.51
C SER A 150 10.16 1.83 1.98
N ARG A 151 11.40 1.32 2.02
CA ARG A 151 11.80 0.00 1.48
C ARG A 151 11.98 -1.06 2.55
#